data_AF-A0A101XCZ5-F1
#
_entry.id   AF-A0A101XCZ5-F1
#
_cell.length_a   1.000
_cell.length_b   1.000
_cell.length_c   1.000
_cell.angle_alpha   90.00
_cell.angle_beta   90.00
_cell.angle_gamma   90.00
#
_symmetry.space_group_name_H-M   'P 1'
#
loop_
_entity.id
_entity.type
_entity.pdbx_description
1 polymer ?
#
loop_
_entity_poly.entity_id
_entity_poly.type
_entity_poly.pdbx_seq_one_letter_code
_entity_poly.pdbx_strand_id
1 'polypeptide(L)'
;MGAIMEIKCLNCRYFRLHELRDNIGMCMNKDSPFYMKMVMADWQCPFFMEFNEESEEEFFWCVDCKTMIHKSLLPLHNGHKLVKIPYIDEDSHLETYVAD
;
A
#
# COMPACT_ATOMS: atom_id res chain seq x y z
N MET A 1 15.03 9.95 -17.35
CA MET A 1 15.70 10.67 -16.25
C MET A 1 14.89 10.38 -15.00
N GLY A 2 15.36 9.46 -14.15
CA GLY A 2 14.62 9.08 -12.94
C GLY A 2 14.61 10.24 -11.96
N ALA A 3 13.44 10.60 -11.44
CA ALA A 3 13.35 11.55 -10.34
C ALA A 3 14.10 10.96 -9.13
N ILE A 4 15.05 11.70 -8.57
CA ILE A 4 15.70 11.33 -7.32
C ILE A 4 14.64 11.51 -6.24
N MET A 5 14.04 10.42 -5.76
CA MET A 5 13.01 10.49 -4.73
C MET A 5 13.62 11.09 -3.45
N GLU A 6 13.00 12.14 -2.92
CA GLU A 6 13.44 12.75 -1.69
C GLU A 6 13.11 11.84 -0.50
N ILE A 7 14.14 11.49 0.30
CA ILE A 7 14.02 10.67 1.50
C ILE A 7 13.27 11.47 2.57
N LYS A 8 11.95 11.31 2.64
CA LYS A 8 11.07 11.99 3.59
C LYS A 8 10.13 10.97 4.21
N CYS A 9 9.76 11.14 5.48
CA CYS A 9 8.77 10.29 6.14
C CYS A 9 7.48 10.16 5.32
N LEU A 10 7.05 11.22 4.62
CA LEU A 10 5.89 11.19 3.73
C LEU A 10 5.95 10.07 2.67
N ASN A 11 7.15 9.73 2.19
CA ASN A 11 7.37 8.69 1.18
C ASN A 11 7.76 7.32 1.80
N CYS A 12 7.63 7.19 3.13
CA CYS A 12 8.04 5.99 3.86
C CYS A 12 6.84 5.05 4.03
N ARG A 13 7.03 3.76 3.74
CA ARG A 13 6.01 2.71 3.93
C ARG A 13 5.43 2.66 5.34
N TYR A 14 6.22 3.04 6.34
CA TYR A 14 5.84 3.00 7.75
C TYR A 14 5.26 4.31 8.29
N PHE A 15 5.14 5.35 7.47
CA PHE A 15 4.54 6.60 7.91
C PHE A 15 3.02 6.53 7.73
N ARG A 16 2.30 7.09 8.71
CA ARG A 16 0.84 7.24 8.66
C ARG A 16 0.51 8.70 8.93
N LEU A 17 -0.08 9.37 7.95
CA LEU A 17 -0.42 10.80 8.06
C LEU A 17 -1.43 11.03 9.18
N HIS A 18 -1.34 12.18 9.84
CA HIS A 18 -2.32 12.58 10.85
C HIS A 18 -3.60 13.09 10.19
N GLU A 19 -4.77 12.68 10.69
CA GLU A 19 -6.08 12.97 10.08
C GLU A 19 -6.35 14.47 9.88
N LEU A 20 -5.87 15.31 10.79
CA LEU A 20 -6.14 16.77 10.79
C LEU A 20 -4.97 17.62 10.27
N ARG A 21 -3.79 17.05 10.05
CA ARG A 21 -2.57 17.81 9.75
C ARG A 21 -1.69 17.06 8.77
N ASP A 22 -1.43 17.68 7.62
CA ASP A 22 -0.64 17.15 6.51
C ASP A 22 0.87 17.17 6.75
N ASN A 23 1.34 17.94 7.72
CA ASN A 23 2.76 18.10 8.00
C ASN A 23 3.30 17.16 9.09
N ILE A 24 2.44 16.34 9.71
CA ILE A 24 2.81 15.41 10.78
C ILE A 24 2.12 14.07 10.59
N GLY A 25 2.70 13.02 11.17
CA GLY A 25 2.12 11.68 11.18
C GLY A 25 2.77 10.79 12.22
N MET A 26 2.37 9.53 12.25
CA MET A 26 2.86 8.53 13.18
C MET A 26 3.81 7.55 12.49
N CYS A 27 4.91 7.20 13.16
CA CYS A 27 5.80 6.14 12.68
C CYS A 27 5.33 4.76 13.17
N MET A 28 5.11 3.85 12.24
CA MET A 28 4.67 2.47 12.50
C MET A 28 5.80 1.45 12.41
N ASN A 29 7.05 1.89 12.22
CA ASN A 29 8.22 1.01 12.17
C ASN A 29 8.60 0.60 13.61
N LYS A 30 8.43 -0.68 13.96
CA LYS A 30 8.75 -1.22 15.30
C LYS A 30 10.24 -1.16 15.64
N ASP A 31 11.09 -1.16 14.63
CA ASP A 31 12.55 -1.10 14.80
C ASP A 31 13.04 0.35 14.93
N SER A 32 12.16 1.34 14.70
CA SER A 32 12.48 2.76 14.86
C SER A 32 12.35 3.21 16.32
N PRO A 33 13.25 4.07 16.83
CA PRO A 33 13.07 4.73 18.14
C PRO A 33 11.84 5.66 18.19
N PHE A 34 11.21 5.89 17.04
CA PHE A 34 10.00 6.70 16.88
C PHE A 34 8.71 5.88 16.75
N TYR A 35 8.74 4.55 16.95
CA TYR A 35 7.53 3.72 16.91
C TYR A 35 6.40 4.29 17.79
N MET A 36 5.22 4.46 17.19
CA MET A 36 4.02 5.06 17.80
C MET A 36 4.19 6.51 18.29
N LYS A 37 5.22 7.22 17.81
CA LYS A 37 5.43 8.65 18.08
C LYS A 37 5.07 9.49 16.87
N MET A 38 4.67 10.73 17.14
CA MET A 38 4.46 11.76 16.12
C MET A 38 5.80 12.22 15.55
N VAL A 39 5.90 12.26 14.22
CA VAL A 39 7.07 12.72 13.46
C VAL A 39 6.62 13.67 12.35
N MET A 40 7.51 14.56 11.94
CA MET A 40 7.24 15.48 10.82
C MET A 40 7.28 14.72 9.49
N ALA A 41 6.38 15.07 8.57
CA ALA A 41 6.26 14.41 7.26
C ALA A 41 7.52 14.62 6.38
N ASP A 42 8.19 15.76 6.53
CA ASP A 42 9.41 16.14 5.81
C ASP A 42 10.70 15.63 6.48
N TRP A 43 10.61 14.91 7.60
CA TRP A 43 11.76 14.39 8.32
C TRP A 43 12.51 13.33 7.49
N GLN A 44 13.84 13.43 7.42
CA GLN A 44 14.71 12.40 6.83
C GLN A 44 15.11 11.35 7.88
N CYS A 45 14.56 10.14 7.78
CA CYS A 45 14.75 9.10 8.78
C CYS A 45 15.81 8.08 8.32
N PRO A 46 16.79 7.69 9.17
CA PRO A 46 17.75 6.63 8.81
C PRO A 46 17.10 5.25 8.68
N PHE A 47 15.87 5.08 9.19
CA PHE A 47 15.06 3.87 9.05
C PHE A 47 14.01 3.97 7.94
N PHE A 48 14.23 4.90 6.99
CA PHE A 48 13.35 5.08 5.84
C PHE A 48 13.31 3.80 5.00
N MET A 49 12.09 3.35 4.70
CA MET A 49 11.86 2.32 3.69
C MET A 49 10.92 2.91 2.66
N GLU A 50 11.40 2.96 1.42
CA GLU A 50 10.66 3.53 0.29
C GLU A 50 9.29 2.84 0.17
N PHE A 51 8.25 3.66 0.11
CA PHE A 51 6.94 3.19 -0.28
C PHE A 51 6.97 2.90 -1.78
N ASN A 52 6.99 1.63 -2.14
CA ASN A 52 6.96 1.19 -3.53
C ASN A 52 5.57 0.63 -3.85
N GLU A 53 4.72 1.46 -4.47
CA GLU A 53 3.37 1.11 -4.93
C GLU A 53 3.37 -0.10 -5.89
N GLU A 54 4.44 -0.32 -6.66
CA GLU A 54 4.53 -1.47 -7.57
C GLU A 54 4.79 -2.80 -6.84
N SER A 55 5.19 -2.75 -5.56
CA SER A 55 5.65 -3.92 -4.80
C SER A 55 4.64 -4.48 -3.80
N GLU A 56 3.61 -3.72 -3.45
CA GLU A 56 2.61 -4.16 -2.48
C GLU A 56 1.31 -4.52 -3.20
N GLU A 57 0.98 -5.82 -3.16
CA GLU A 57 -0.39 -6.36 -3.31
C GLU A 57 -0.84 -6.85 -4.71
N GLU A 58 -0.04 -7.70 -5.36
CA GLU A 58 -0.59 -8.62 -6.38
C GLU A 58 -1.44 -9.71 -5.70
N PHE A 59 -2.71 -9.39 -5.42
CA PHE A 59 -3.73 -10.39 -5.09
C PHE A 59 -4.26 -11.05 -6.37
N PHE A 60 -4.47 -12.35 -6.30
CA PHE A 60 -5.04 -13.16 -7.36
C PHE A 60 -6.36 -13.74 -6.87
N TRP A 61 -7.38 -13.73 -7.72
CA TRP A 61 -8.57 -14.55 -7.48
C TRP A 61 -8.29 -15.99 -7.91
N CYS A 62 -8.32 -16.92 -6.97
CA CYS A 62 -8.28 -18.34 -7.27
C CYS A 62 -9.71 -18.83 -7.55
N VAL A 63 -9.99 -19.24 -8.79
CA VAL A 63 -11.32 -19.69 -9.21
C VAL A 63 -11.69 -21.01 -8.55
N ASP A 64 -10.73 -21.94 -8.44
CA ASP A 64 -11.01 -23.28 -7.89
C ASP A 64 -11.27 -23.25 -6.39
N CYS A 65 -10.47 -22.47 -5.64
CA CYS A 65 -10.65 -22.25 -4.21
C CYS A 65 -11.71 -21.20 -3.88
N LYS A 66 -12.19 -20.44 -4.89
CA LYS A 66 -13.12 -19.32 -4.76
C LYS A 66 -12.68 -18.32 -3.68
N THR A 67 -11.39 -17.96 -3.70
CA THR A 67 -10.80 -17.07 -2.69
C THR A 67 -9.74 -16.15 -3.29
N MET A 68 -9.55 -14.99 -2.69
CA MET A 68 -8.40 -14.12 -2.99
C MET A 68 -7.17 -14.63 -2.28
N ILE A 69 -6.05 -14.70 -3.01
CA ILE A 69 -4.77 -15.14 -2.50
C ILE A 69 -3.70 -14.09 -2.79
N HIS A 70 -2.84 -13.84 -1.82
CA HIS A 70 -1.65 -13.04 -2.03
C HIS A 70 -0.63 -13.82 -2.89
N LYS A 71 0.20 -13.12 -3.65
CA LYS A 71 1.28 -13.71 -4.47
C LYS A 71 2.15 -14.75 -3.74
N SER A 72 2.37 -14.57 -2.44
CA SER A 72 3.14 -15.51 -1.61
C SER A 72 2.51 -16.92 -1.53
N LEU A 73 1.21 -17.04 -1.79
CA LEU A 73 0.46 -18.29 -1.72
C LEU A 73 0.34 -19.00 -3.08
N LEU A 74 0.86 -18.42 -4.17
CA LEU A 74 0.86 -19.03 -5.50
C LEU A 74 1.43 -20.46 -5.54
N PRO A 75 2.53 -20.80 -4.83
CA PRO A 75 3.06 -22.16 -4.84
C PRO A 75 2.09 -23.20 -4.27
N LEU A 76 1.22 -22.81 -3.33
CA LEU A 76 0.22 -23.69 -2.73
C LEU A 76 -1.02 -23.88 -3.62
N HIS A 77 -1.19 -23.00 -4.62
CA HIS A 77 -2.29 -23.05 -5.59
C HIS A 77 -1.78 -23.48 -6.98
N ASN A 78 -0.70 -24.27 -7.01
CA ASN A 78 -0.13 -24.76 -8.25
C ASN A 78 -1.13 -25.67 -8.97
N GLY A 79 -1.40 -25.36 -10.24
CA GLY A 79 -2.41 -26.06 -11.04
C GLY A 79 -3.84 -25.52 -10.88
N HIS A 80 -4.07 -24.53 -10.01
CA HIS A 80 -5.37 -23.84 -9.93
C HIS A 80 -5.49 -22.74 -10.99
N LYS A 81 -6.72 -22.46 -11.41
CA LYS A 81 -7.06 -21.33 -12.29
C LYS A 81 -7.03 -20.04 -11.48
N LEU A 82 -5.99 -19.25 -11.72
CA LEU A 82 -5.78 -17.94 -11.08
C LEU A 82 -6.08 -16.82 -12.07
N VAL A 83 -6.83 -15.82 -11.61
CA VAL A 83 -7.14 -14.62 -12.39
C VAL A 83 -6.54 -13.43 -11.65
N LYS A 84 -5.69 -12.66 -12.33
CA LYS A 84 -5.26 -11.36 -11.83
C LYS A 84 -6.49 -10.45 -11.83
N ILE A 85 -6.93 -10.03 -10.66
CA ILE A 85 -8.05 -9.10 -10.57
C ILE A 85 -7.55 -7.78 -11.16
N PRO A 86 -8.23 -7.17 -12.15
CA PRO A 86 -7.89 -5.83 -12.58
C PRO A 86 -8.01 -4.92 -11.36
N TYR A 87 -6.94 -4.18 -11.06
CA TYR A 87 -6.96 -3.13 -10.04
C TYR A 87 -8.11 -2.19 -10.37
N ILE A 88 -9.16 -2.21 -9.56
CA ILE A 88 -10.20 -1.18 -9.59
C ILE A 88 -9.63 -0.07 -8.73
N ASP A 89 -9.13 0.95 -9.40
CA ASP A 89 -8.77 2.22 -8.80
C ASP A 89 -9.96 2.70 -7.94
N GLU A 90 -9.72 3.03 -6.67
CA GLU A 90 -10.79 3.43 -5.73
C GLU A 90 -11.49 4.72 -6.18
N ASP A 91 -10.94 5.44 -7.16
CA ASP A 91 -11.58 6.58 -7.84
C ASP A 91 -12.59 6.19 -8.93
N SER A 92 -12.81 4.90 -9.21
CA SER A 92 -13.91 4.46 -10.08
C SER A 92 -15.25 4.49 -9.33
N HIS A 93 -15.73 5.67 -8.97
CA HIS A 93 -17.13 5.87 -8.63
C HIS A 93 -18.01 5.49 -9.84
N LEU A 94 -18.56 4.28 -9.83
CA LEU A 94 -19.68 3.92 -10.69
C LEU A 94 -20.90 4.75 -10.25
N GLU A 95 -21.12 5.90 -10.90
CA GLU A 95 -22.40 6.59 -10.85
C GLU A 95 -23.45 5.71 -11.52
N THR A 96 -24.17 4.90 -10.75
CA THR A 96 -25.39 4.24 -11.20
C THR A 96 -26.52 5.26 -11.23
N TYR A 97 -26.74 5.88 -12.38
CA TYR A 97 -27.98 6.60 -12.65
C TYR A 97 -29.13 5.60 -12.72
N VAL A 98 -29.98 5.58 -11.70
CA VAL A 98 -31.32 5.01 -11.80
C VAL A 98 -32.15 6.03 -12.57
N ALA A 99 -32.46 5.73 -13.83
CA ALA A 99 -33.49 6.44 -14.57
C ALA A 99 -34.79 5.64 -14.42
N ASP A 100 -35.79 6.28 -13.82
CA ASP A 100 -37.20 5.83 -13.73
C ASP A 100 -37.81 5.60 -15.12
#